data_AF-A0A925AAC4-F1
#
_entry.id   AF-A0A925AAC4-F1
#
_cell.length_a   1.000
_cell.length_b   1.000
_cell.length_c   1.000
_cell.angle_alpha   90.00
_cell.angle_beta   90.00
_cell.angle_gamma   90.00
#
_symmetry.space_group_name_H-M   'P 1'
#
loop_
_entity.id
_entity.type
_entity.pdbx_description
1 polymer ?
#
loop_
_entity_poly.entity_id
_entity_poly.type
_entity_poly.pdbx_seq_one_letter_code
_entity_poly.pdbx_strand_id
1 'polypeptide(L)'
;MLDQSLWRVHDVPRFGGALPNRVDVVILGAGVSGYNAAQIAVGMRARVVVFDKNLQRLEELDREFDGRLETVYSTGAAIAEAIKTADVVVGAVLVAGAAAPKLITRPMLKTMQPGSVLVDISIDQGGCFETSHPTTHSDPVFTVDGIIHYCVANMPGAVARTSAFALNNATLPFTLALANKGYKQALKDDPHLANGLNVYAGAIAHEAVAHDLGKPFKRPGWLG
;
A
#
# COMPACT_ATOMS: atom_id res chain seq x y z
N MET A 1 29.02 -11.61 -9.68
CA MET A 1 28.44 -12.95 -9.42
C MET A 1 27.87 -12.84 -8.01
N LEU A 2 26.57 -12.53 -7.90
CA LEU A 2 25.92 -12.25 -6.61
C LEU A 2 25.60 -13.58 -5.93
N ASP A 3 26.00 -13.70 -4.67
CA ASP A 3 25.85 -14.88 -3.84
C ASP A 3 24.37 -15.22 -3.60
N GLN A 4 23.95 -16.37 -4.14
CA GLN A 4 22.60 -16.91 -4.01
C GLN A 4 22.37 -17.67 -2.69
N SER A 5 23.34 -17.67 -1.77
CA SER A 5 23.28 -18.44 -0.52
C SER A 5 22.29 -17.91 0.53
N LEU A 6 21.85 -16.64 0.42
CA LEU A 6 20.97 -15.98 1.39
C LEU A 6 19.47 -16.31 1.26
N TRP A 7 19.05 -17.10 0.27
CA TRP A 7 17.65 -17.47 0.04
C TRP A 7 17.31 -18.93 0.37
N ARG A 8 18.21 -19.65 1.04
CA ARG A 8 17.96 -21.04 1.42
C ARG A 8 17.09 -21.09 2.67
N VAL A 9 15.78 -21.16 2.44
CA VAL A 9 14.78 -21.62 3.40
C VAL A 9 15.07 -23.10 3.70
N HIS A 10 16.01 -23.37 4.60
CA HIS A 10 16.19 -24.69 5.19
C HIS A 10 15.47 -24.70 6.54
N ASP A 11 14.63 -25.72 6.73
CA ASP A 11 13.89 -26.10 7.95
C ASP A 11 12.49 -25.49 8.18
N VAL A 12 11.60 -25.65 7.20
CA VAL A 12 10.14 -25.69 7.47
C VAL A 12 9.67 -27.14 7.32
N PRO A 13 9.29 -27.85 8.40
CA PRO A 13 8.80 -29.21 8.29
C PRO A 13 7.36 -29.18 7.76
N ARG A 14 7.14 -29.63 6.53
CA ARG A 14 5.81 -30.01 6.03
C ARG A 14 5.91 -31.21 5.10
N PHE A 15 5.72 -32.42 5.61
CA PHE A 15 5.16 -33.50 4.80
C PHE A 15 4.27 -34.42 5.63
N GLY A 16 2.97 -34.31 5.36
CA GLY A 16 1.90 -35.18 5.83
C GLY A 16 0.75 -35.18 4.83
N GLY A 17 1.03 -35.51 3.56
CA GLY A 17 0.04 -35.84 2.52
C GLY A 17 -0.71 -34.67 1.84
N ALA A 18 -1.02 -34.86 0.55
CA ALA A 18 -1.98 -34.12 -0.30
C ALA A 18 -1.53 -32.80 -0.95
N LEU A 19 -1.03 -32.89 -2.20
CA LEU A 19 -0.83 -31.83 -3.21
C LEU A 19 0.02 -30.60 -2.78
N PRO A 20 0.69 -29.88 -3.72
CA PRO A 20 1.30 -28.61 -3.37
C PRO A 20 0.19 -27.61 -3.00
N ASN A 21 0.02 -27.36 -1.70
CA ASN A 21 -0.90 -26.33 -1.22
C ASN A 21 -0.53 -24.99 -1.85
N ARG A 22 -1.52 -24.32 -2.45
CA ARG A 22 -1.36 -22.95 -2.92
C ARG A 22 -1.10 -22.06 -1.70
N VAL A 23 -0.33 -21.00 -1.90
CA VAL A 23 -0.16 -19.95 -0.90
C VAL A 23 -1.48 -19.19 -0.77
N ASP A 24 -1.93 -19.00 0.46
CA ASP A 24 -3.14 -18.24 0.79
C ASP A 24 -2.78 -16.77 1.04
N VAL A 25 -3.26 -15.88 0.16
CA VAL A 25 -2.98 -14.45 0.18
C VAL A 25 -4.24 -13.67 0.48
N VAL A 26 -4.23 -12.92 1.58
CA VAL A 26 -5.28 -11.97 1.95
C VAL A 26 -4.82 -10.55 1.63
N ILE A 27 -5.64 -9.76 0.94
CA ILE A 27 -5.33 -8.39 0.58
C ILE A 27 -6.38 -7.47 1.21
N LEU A 28 -5.93 -6.50 2.01
CA LEU A 28 -6.78 -5.51 2.65
C LEU A 28 -6.72 -4.21 1.84
N GLY A 29 -7.79 -3.91 1.10
CA GLY A 29 -7.93 -2.78 0.19
C GLY A 29 -7.94 -3.22 -1.28
N ALA A 30 -8.93 -2.77 -2.04
CA ALA A 30 -9.11 -2.98 -3.48
C ALA A 30 -8.77 -1.72 -4.31
N GLY A 31 -8.03 -0.78 -3.71
CA GLY A 31 -7.47 0.38 -4.42
C GLY A 31 -6.35 -0.01 -5.39
N VAL A 32 -5.63 0.98 -5.92
CA VAL A 32 -4.56 0.75 -6.93
C VAL A 32 -3.51 -0.25 -6.43
N SER A 33 -2.99 -0.08 -5.21
CA SER A 33 -1.97 -0.98 -4.66
C SER A 33 -2.50 -2.40 -4.45
N GLY A 34 -3.72 -2.54 -3.93
CA GLY A 34 -4.36 -3.83 -3.68
C GLY A 34 -4.68 -4.60 -4.95
N TYR A 35 -5.20 -3.90 -5.97
CA TYR A 35 -5.43 -4.47 -7.31
C TYR A 35 -4.14 -5.03 -7.92
N ASN A 36 -3.04 -4.27 -7.89
CA ASN A 36 -1.76 -4.72 -8.43
C ASN A 36 -1.19 -5.89 -7.62
N ALA A 37 -1.33 -5.87 -6.29
CA ALA A 37 -0.96 -7.01 -5.44
C ALA A 37 -1.77 -8.27 -5.80
N ALA A 38 -3.07 -8.13 -6.04
CA ALA A 38 -3.94 -9.22 -6.48
C ALA A 38 -3.52 -9.77 -7.85
N GLN A 39 -3.21 -8.89 -8.79
CA GLN A 39 -2.75 -9.27 -10.13
C GLN A 39 -1.49 -10.15 -10.08
N ILE A 40 -0.50 -9.76 -9.27
CA ILE A 40 0.73 -10.54 -9.09
C ILE A 40 0.44 -11.85 -8.36
N ALA A 41 -0.32 -11.81 -7.26
CA ALA A 41 -0.61 -13.02 -6.47
C ALA A 41 -1.40 -14.07 -7.29
N VAL A 42 -2.43 -13.65 -8.03
CA VAL A 42 -3.17 -14.53 -8.95
C VAL A 42 -2.24 -15.06 -10.06
N GLY A 43 -1.38 -14.21 -10.63
CA GLY A 43 -0.39 -14.61 -11.62
C GLY A 43 0.59 -15.67 -11.10
N MET A 44 0.93 -15.62 -9.81
CA MET A 44 1.74 -16.61 -9.10
C MET A 44 0.95 -17.85 -8.66
N ARG A 45 -0.34 -17.95 -9.04
CA ARG A 45 -1.25 -19.06 -8.75
C ARG A 45 -1.60 -19.23 -7.26
N ALA A 46 -1.48 -18.17 -6.48
CA ALA A 46 -1.97 -18.12 -5.10
C ALA A 46 -3.51 -18.26 -5.06
N ARG A 47 -4.05 -18.64 -3.90
CA ARG A 47 -5.46 -18.41 -3.57
C ARG A 47 -5.56 -17.01 -2.99
N VAL A 48 -6.34 -16.14 -3.62
CA VAL A 48 -6.38 -14.70 -3.29
C VAL A 48 -7.76 -14.30 -2.80
N VAL A 49 -7.80 -13.62 -1.66
CA VAL A 49 -9.02 -12.99 -1.12
C VAL A 49 -8.77 -11.50 -0.92
N VAL A 50 -9.60 -10.66 -1.53
CA VAL A 50 -9.49 -9.19 -1.45
C VAL A 50 -10.63 -8.62 -0.61
N PHE A 51 -10.30 -7.79 0.37
CA PHE A 51 -11.23 -7.12 1.26
C PHE A 51 -11.33 -5.63 0.93
N ASP A 52 -12.55 -5.09 0.82
CA ASP A 52 -12.79 -3.64 0.74
C ASP A 52 -14.16 -3.27 1.31
N LYS A 53 -14.38 -1.99 1.62
CA LYS A 53 -15.69 -1.45 2.00
C LYS A 53 -16.51 -0.99 0.79
N ASN A 54 -15.86 -0.74 -0.34
CA ASN A 54 -16.52 -0.31 -1.56
C ASN A 54 -16.97 -1.54 -2.38
N LEU A 55 -18.27 -1.84 -2.32
CA LEU A 55 -18.88 -2.96 -3.04
C LEU A 55 -18.69 -2.85 -4.56
N GLN A 56 -18.76 -1.65 -5.13
CA GLN A 56 -18.53 -1.45 -6.55
C GLN A 56 -17.11 -1.86 -6.96
N ARG A 57 -16.11 -1.56 -6.11
CA ARG A 57 -14.72 -2.00 -6.39
C ARG A 57 -14.56 -3.50 -6.30
N LEU A 58 -15.26 -4.16 -5.36
CA LEU A 58 -15.26 -5.61 -5.28
C LEU A 58 -15.88 -6.25 -6.52
N GLU A 59 -17.03 -5.75 -6.99
CA GLU A 59 -17.67 -6.22 -8.24
C GLU A 59 -16.78 -6.00 -9.47
N GLU A 60 -16.08 -4.87 -9.55
CA GLU A 60 -15.12 -4.60 -10.62
C GLU A 60 -13.99 -5.63 -10.65
N LEU A 61 -13.41 -5.94 -9.48
CA LEU A 61 -12.35 -6.93 -9.35
C LEU A 61 -12.84 -8.34 -9.69
N ASP A 62 -13.99 -8.76 -9.15
CA ASP A 62 -14.55 -10.09 -9.44
C ASP A 62 -14.74 -10.31 -10.96
N ARG A 63 -15.32 -9.31 -11.65
CA ARG A 63 -15.50 -9.34 -13.10
C ARG A 63 -14.18 -9.37 -13.87
N GLU A 64 -13.21 -8.55 -13.47
CA GLU A 64 -11.92 -8.46 -14.18
C GLU A 64 -11.06 -9.72 -14.02
N PHE A 65 -11.14 -10.34 -12.84
CA PHE A 65 -10.40 -11.56 -12.55
C PHE A 65 -11.16 -12.84 -12.95
N ASP A 66 -12.40 -12.73 -13.44
CA ASP A 66 -13.24 -13.84 -13.88
C ASP A 66 -13.36 -14.92 -12.79
N GLY A 67 -13.64 -14.48 -11.56
CA GLY A 67 -13.77 -15.35 -10.38
C GLY A 67 -12.47 -16.04 -9.91
N ARG A 68 -11.29 -15.66 -10.44
CA ARG A 68 -9.99 -16.24 -10.03
C ARG A 68 -9.49 -15.75 -8.66
N LEU A 69 -10.14 -14.74 -8.09
CA LEU A 69 -9.96 -14.31 -6.71
C LEU A 69 -11.33 -14.20 -6.04
N GLU A 70 -11.34 -14.24 -4.72
CA GLU A 70 -12.54 -14.00 -3.92
C GLU A 70 -12.57 -12.54 -3.48
N THR A 71 -13.73 -11.90 -3.53
CA THR A 71 -13.93 -10.54 -3.00
C THR A 71 -14.86 -10.57 -1.79
N VAL A 72 -14.47 -9.91 -0.70
CA VAL A 72 -15.20 -9.97 0.57
C VAL A 72 -15.39 -8.56 1.13
N TYR A 73 -16.60 -8.26 1.60
CA TYR A 73 -16.88 -7.01 2.28
C TYR A 73 -16.10 -6.90 3.60
N SER A 74 -15.40 -5.80 3.79
CA SER A 74 -14.45 -5.61 4.88
C SER A 74 -15.12 -5.36 6.24
N THR A 75 -15.27 -6.42 7.04
CA THR A 75 -15.62 -6.35 8.46
C THR A 75 -14.50 -6.90 9.33
N GLY A 76 -14.38 -6.41 10.57
CA GLY A 76 -13.34 -6.89 11.50
C GLY A 76 -13.43 -8.40 11.77
N ALA A 77 -14.64 -8.94 11.86
CA ALA A 77 -14.86 -10.38 12.05
C ALA A 77 -14.42 -11.20 10.82
N ALA A 78 -14.75 -10.75 9.60
CA ALA A 78 -14.35 -11.44 8.38
C ALA A 78 -12.83 -11.41 8.17
N ILE A 79 -12.19 -10.28 8.46
CA ILE A 79 -10.72 -10.17 8.45
C ILE A 79 -10.11 -11.13 9.48
N ALA A 80 -10.62 -11.13 10.72
CA ALA A 80 -10.12 -12.00 11.78
C ALA A 80 -10.23 -13.49 11.46
N GLU A 81 -11.26 -13.90 10.72
CA GLU A 81 -11.37 -15.29 10.26
C GLU A 81 -10.38 -15.59 9.14
N ALA A 82 -10.31 -14.72 8.12
CA ALA A 82 -9.48 -14.96 6.93
C ALA A 82 -7.98 -15.06 7.23
N ILE A 83 -7.47 -14.27 8.18
CA ILE A 83 -6.03 -14.27 8.49
C ILE A 83 -5.55 -15.51 9.26
N LYS A 84 -6.45 -16.34 9.82
CA LYS A 84 -6.07 -17.54 10.58
C LYS A 84 -5.34 -18.58 9.74
N THR A 85 -5.67 -18.62 8.45
CA THR A 85 -5.11 -19.55 7.47
C THR A 85 -4.26 -18.85 6.42
N ALA A 86 -4.14 -17.50 6.47
CA ALA A 86 -3.34 -16.75 5.51
C ALA A 86 -1.84 -17.00 5.71
N ASP A 87 -1.15 -17.33 4.62
CA ASP A 87 0.31 -17.38 4.58
C ASP A 87 0.89 -15.96 4.42
N VAL A 88 0.21 -15.11 3.63
CA VAL A 88 0.59 -13.71 3.40
C VAL A 88 -0.63 -12.81 3.54
N VAL A 89 -0.47 -11.70 4.24
CA VAL A 89 -1.44 -10.60 4.25
C VAL A 89 -0.79 -9.33 3.70
N VAL A 90 -1.42 -8.71 2.72
CA VAL A 90 -1.01 -7.43 2.15
C VAL A 90 -1.95 -6.34 2.64
N GLY A 91 -1.40 -5.41 3.41
CA GLY A 91 -2.07 -4.19 3.84
C GLY A 91 -1.95 -3.11 2.77
N ALA A 92 -3.03 -2.82 2.05
CA ALA A 92 -3.07 -1.89 0.92
C ALA A 92 -4.18 -0.84 1.07
N VAL A 93 -4.51 -0.46 2.30
CA VAL A 93 -5.56 0.52 2.60
C VAL A 93 -4.99 1.92 2.65
N LEU A 94 -5.56 2.80 1.82
CA LEU A 94 -5.17 4.20 1.74
C LEU A 94 -6.36 5.06 2.14
N VAL A 95 -6.18 5.94 3.12
CA VAL A 95 -7.15 7.01 3.41
C VAL A 95 -6.46 8.32 3.09
N ALA A 96 -6.90 9.00 2.02
CA ALA A 96 -6.26 10.23 1.58
C ALA A 96 -6.27 11.29 2.70
N GLY A 97 -5.08 11.74 3.10
CA GLY A 97 -4.93 12.79 4.12
C GLY A 97 -5.18 12.37 5.56
N ALA A 98 -5.29 11.06 5.86
CA ALA A 98 -5.45 10.57 7.23
C ALA A 98 -4.55 9.38 7.51
N ALA A 99 -4.34 9.09 8.80
CA ALA A 99 -3.66 7.86 9.20
C ALA A 99 -4.44 6.63 8.74
N ALA A 100 -3.71 5.58 8.34
CA ALA A 100 -4.32 4.32 7.97
C ALA A 100 -5.06 3.70 9.18
N PRO A 101 -6.28 3.18 9.01
CA PRO A 101 -6.98 2.49 10.08
C PRO A 101 -6.26 1.19 10.47
N LYS A 102 -6.22 0.88 11.77
CA LYS A 102 -5.67 -0.39 12.27
C LYS A 102 -6.67 -1.52 12.04
N LEU A 103 -6.45 -2.32 10.99
CA LEU A 103 -7.34 -3.41 10.56
C LEU A 103 -6.97 -4.76 11.17
N ILE A 104 -5.68 -4.98 11.45
CA ILE A 104 -5.20 -6.14 12.21
C ILE A 104 -4.66 -5.65 13.53
N THR A 105 -5.25 -6.15 14.62
CA THR A 105 -4.86 -5.84 15.99
C THR A 105 -3.83 -6.84 16.50
N ARG A 106 -3.05 -6.47 17.52
CA ARG A 106 -2.06 -7.36 18.13
C ARG A 106 -2.66 -8.68 18.62
N PRO A 107 -3.85 -8.72 19.27
CA PRO A 107 -4.48 -9.99 19.66
C PRO A 107 -4.77 -10.93 18.49
N MET A 108 -5.07 -10.40 17.31
CA MET A 108 -5.36 -11.19 16.10
C MET A 108 -4.12 -11.96 15.61
N LEU A 109 -2.90 -11.49 15.89
CA LEU A 109 -1.67 -12.20 15.49
C LEU A 109 -1.57 -13.60 16.11
N LYS A 110 -2.12 -13.77 17.32
CA LYS A 110 -2.09 -15.07 18.04
C LYS A 110 -2.90 -16.16 17.34
N THR A 111 -3.81 -15.78 16.43
CA THR A 111 -4.62 -16.74 15.68
C THR A 111 -4.03 -17.08 14.32
N MET A 112 -2.97 -16.39 13.91
CA MET A 112 -2.28 -16.64 12.64
C MET A 112 -1.32 -17.83 12.76
N GLN A 113 -0.97 -18.41 11.62
CA GLN A 113 0.06 -19.45 11.58
C GLN A 113 1.45 -18.83 11.85
N PRO A 114 2.28 -19.41 12.72
CA PRO A 114 3.67 -18.98 12.86
C PRO A 114 4.40 -19.05 11.52
N GLY A 115 5.16 -18.00 11.20
CA GLY A 115 5.84 -17.84 9.92
C GLY A 115 5.02 -17.15 8.83
N SER A 116 3.74 -16.85 9.05
CA SER A 116 2.98 -15.99 8.14
C SER A 116 3.61 -14.60 8.02
N VAL A 117 3.38 -13.95 6.89
CA VAL A 117 3.98 -12.66 6.55
C VAL A 117 2.92 -11.56 6.44
N LEU A 118 3.16 -10.43 7.08
CA LEU A 118 2.39 -9.20 6.97
C LEU A 118 3.20 -8.17 6.17
N VAL A 119 2.71 -7.77 5.00
CA VAL A 119 3.31 -6.74 4.15
C VAL A 119 2.46 -5.47 4.27
N ASP A 120 2.97 -4.43 4.93
CA ASP A 120 2.22 -3.19 5.16
C ASP A 120 2.64 -2.11 4.13
N ILE A 121 1.92 -2.03 3.01
CA ILE A 121 2.15 -0.99 1.98
C ILE A 121 1.69 0.38 2.52
N SER A 122 0.77 0.40 3.46
CA SER A 122 0.23 1.61 4.09
C SER A 122 1.18 2.21 5.14
N ILE A 123 2.42 1.71 5.27
CA ILE A 123 3.36 2.14 6.30
C ILE A 123 3.73 3.63 6.23
N ASP A 124 3.75 4.20 5.02
CA ASP A 124 4.01 5.62 4.80
C ASP A 124 2.93 6.54 5.43
N GLN A 125 1.78 5.96 5.84
CA GLN A 125 0.70 6.63 6.57
C GLN A 125 0.45 6.04 7.97
N GLY A 126 1.49 5.42 8.56
CA GLY A 126 1.44 4.84 9.90
C GLY A 126 1.06 3.35 9.94
N GLY A 127 0.77 2.73 8.79
CA GLY A 127 0.52 1.29 8.65
C GLY A 127 -0.89 0.86 9.07
N CYS A 128 -1.45 -0.14 8.38
CA CYS A 128 -2.78 -0.68 8.70
C CYS A 128 -2.75 -1.83 9.72
N PHE A 129 -1.58 -2.28 10.17
CA PHE A 129 -1.46 -3.22 11.29
C PHE A 129 -1.05 -2.48 12.57
N GLU A 130 -1.59 -2.90 13.71
CA GLU A 130 -1.31 -2.28 15.01
C GLU A 130 0.17 -2.43 15.41
N THR A 131 0.78 -3.55 15.03
CA THR A 131 2.18 -3.91 15.32
C THR A 131 3.18 -3.40 14.30
N SER A 132 2.72 -2.73 13.23
CA SER A 132 3.60 -2.16 12.20
C SER A 132 4.39 -0.96 12.74
N HIS A 133 5.68 -0.94 12.41
CA HIS A 133 6.50 0.27 12.46
C HIS A 133 7.40 0.32 11.22
N PRO A 134 7.83 1.51 10.76
CA PRO A 134 8.66 1.62 9.58
C PRO A 134 9.96 0.82 9.71
N THR A 135 10.32 0.13 8.64
CA THR A 135 11.61 -0.56 8.46
C THR A 135 12.36 0.06 7.27
N THR A 136 13.56 -0.46 6.97
CA THR A 136 14.42 0.09 5.92
C THR A 136 14.77 -0.98 4.89
N HIS A 137 15.23 -0.58 3.69
CA HIS A 137 15.69 -1.55 2.70
C HIS A 137 16.86 -2.43 3.19
N SER A 138 17.71 -1.91 4.10
CA SER A 138 18.83 -2.66 4.69
C SER A 138 18.43 -3.60 5.83
N ASP A 139 17.32 -3.30 6.51
CA ASP A 139 16.76 -4.10 7.59
C ASP A 139 15.24 -4.12 7.43
N PRO A 140 14.72 -4.97 6.52
CA PRO A 140 13.37 -4.82 5.97
C PRO A 140 12.29 -5.50 6.79
N VAL A 141 12.66 -6.46 7.64
CA VAL A 141 11.71 -7.30 8.37
C VAL A 141 12.00 -7.39 9.85
N PHE A 142 10.94 -7.56 10.63
CA PHE A 142 11.02 -7.92 12.05
C PHE A 142 9.92 -8.94 12.37
N THR A 143 10.03 -9.61 13.51
CA THR A 143 9.07 -10.64 13.92
C THR A 143 8.36 -10.24 15.20
N VAL A 144 7.04 -10.36 15.21
CA VAL A 144 6.19 -10.15 16.39
C VAL A 144 5.28 -11.36 16.56
N ASP A 145 5.32 -12.00 17.73
CA ASP A 145 4.49 -13.17 18.07
C ASP A 145 4.58 -14.30 17.02
N GLY A 146 5.76 -14.49 16.41
CA GLY A 146 6.00 -15.50 15.37
C GLY A 146 5.57 -15.09 13.96
N ILE A 147 5.09 -13.85 13.77
CA ILE A 147 4.61 -13.31 12.49
C ILE A 147 5.62 -12.31 11.94
N ILE A 148 6.04 -12.51 10.69
CA ILE A 148 7.05 -11.70 10.02
C ILE A 148 6.37 -10.44 9.46
N HIS A 149 6.90 -9.27 9.78
CA HIS A 149 6.42 -7.98 9.30
C HIS A 149 7.40 -7.42 8.28
N TYR A 150 6.89 -7.02 7.11
CA TYR A 150 7.60 -6.24 6.11
C TYR A 150 6.94 -4.86 6.01
N CYS A 151 7.64 -3.84 6.49
CA CYS A 151 7.10 -2.48 6.66
C CYS A 151 8.06 -1.43 6.07
N VAL A 152 8.68 -1.74 4.94
CA VAL A 152 9.65 -0.84 4.31
C VAL A 152 8.93 0.37 3.72
N ALA A 153 9.27 1.56 4.20
CA ALA A 153 8.82 2.81 3.60
C ALA A 153 9.47 3.03 2.23
N ASN A 154 8.81 3.76 1.32
CA ASN A 154 9.33 4.01 -0.02
C ASN A 154 9.72 2.71 -0.77
N MET A 155 8.81 1.73 -0.79
CA MET A 155 8.99 0.48 -1.54
C MET A 155 9.37 0.67 -3.02
N PRO A 156 8.83 1.67 -3.77
CA PRO A 156 9.23 1.91 -5.16
C PRO A 156 10.72 2.22 -5.35
N GLY A 157 11.41 2.67 -4.30
CA GLY A 157 12.86 2.91 -4.32
C GLY A 157 13.70 1.66 -4.61
N ALA A 158 13.21 0.46 -4.28
CA ALA A 158 13.91 -0.80 -4.57
C ALA A 158 13.96 -1.12 -6.08
N VAL A 159 13.06 -0.53 -6.88
CA VAL A 159 12.93 -0.76 -8.33
C VAL A 159 13.11 0.54 -9.12
N ALA A 160 14.17 1.28 -8.76
CA ALA A 160 14.44 2.66 -9.20
C ALA A 160 14.26 2.90 -10.71
N ARG A 161 14.68 1.98 -11.58
CA ARG A 161 14.51 2.14 -13.03
C ARG A 161 13.02 2.24 -13.39
N THR A 162 12.23 1.27 -12.94
CA THR A 162 10.79 1.21 -13.26
C THR A 162 10.02 2.36 -12.60
N SER A 163 10.29 2.63 -11.32
CA SER A 163 9.60 3.68 -10.58
C SER A 163 9.94 5.08 -11.10
N ALA A 164 11.19 5.34 -11.50
CA ALA A 164 11.58 6.61 -12.12
C ALA A 164 10.85 6.84 -13.45
N PHE A 165 10.75 5.82 -14.32
CA PHE A 165 9.99 5.96 -15.56
C PHE A 165 8.50 6.19 -15.31
N ALA A 166 7.90 5.43 -14.39
CA ALA A 166 6.48 5.59 -14.04
C ALA A 166 6.19 7.00 -13.49
N LEU A 167 7.01 7.49 -12.55
CA LEU A 167 6.87 8.82 -11.97
C LEU A 167 7.09 9.93 -13.01
N ASN A 168 8.13 9.81 -13.85
CA ASN A 168 8.41 10.81 -14.87
C ASN A 168 7.29 10.87 -15.90
N ASN A 169 6.73 9.74 -16.35
CA ASN A 169 5.63 9.74 -17.31
C ASN A 169 4.39 10.44 -16.75
N ALA A 170 4.10 10.29 -15.45
CA ALA A 170 2.99 10.96 -14.80
C ALA A 170 3.26 12.46 -14.55
N THR A 171 4.49 12.86 -14.26
CA THR A 171 4.84 14.24 -13.88
C THR A 171 5.26 15.13 -15.05
N LEU A 172 5.72 14.54 -16.16
CA LEU A 172 6.28 15.26 -17.31
C LEU A 172 5.35 16.35 -17.87
N PRO A 173 4.03 16.15 -18.06
CA PRO A 173 3.16 17.21 -18.55
C PRO A 173 3.17 18.46 -17.65
N PHE A 174 3.16 18.27 -16.33
CA PHE A 174 3.19 19.35 -15.35
C PHE A 174 4.55 20.05 -15.32
N THR A 175 5.64 19.27 -15.39
CA THR A 175 7.01 19.82 -15.44
C THR A 175 7.22 20.69 -16.68
N LEU A 176 6.75 20.25 -17.85
CA LEU A 176 6.82 21.04 -19.08
C LEU A 176 5.96 22.31 -19.01
N ALA A 177 4.76 22.23 -18.42
CA ALA A 177 3.91 23.41 -18.22
C ALA A 177 4.61 24.45 -17.33
N LEU A 178 5.21 24.01 -16.21
CA LEU A 178 5.97 24.87 -15.32
C LEU A 178 7.18 25.50 -16.02
N ALA A 179 7.93 24.72 -16.80
CA ALA A 179 9.13 25.20 -17.51
C ALA A 179 8.78 26.22 -18.60
N ASN A 180 7.73 25.98 -19.38
CA ASN A 180 7.38 26.82 -20.53
C ASN A 180 6.58 28.08 -20.13
N LYS A 181 5.71 27.99 -19.12
CA LYS A 181 4.77 29.05 -18.75
C LYS A 181 5.15 29.78 -17.47
N GLY A 182 6.08 29.23 -16.69
CA GLY A 182 6.32 29.63 -15.31
C GLY A 182 5.20 29.20 -14.35
N TYR A 183 5.47 29.22 -13.06
CA TYR A 183 4.55 28.69 -12.05
C TYR A 183 3.18 29.40 -12.01
N LYS A 184 3.14 30.74 -12.16
CA LYS A 184 1.88 31.50 -12.03
C LYS A 184 0.87 31.10 -13.09
N GLN A 185 1.28 31.06 -14.35
CA GLN A 185 0.36 30.72 -15.45
C GLN A 185 0.06 29.23 -15.47
N ALA A 186 1.06 28.37 -15.24
CA ALA A 186 0.84 26.92 -15.17
C ALA A 186 -0.18 26.53 -14.09
N LEU A 187 -0.10 27.13 -12.90
CA LEU A 187 -1.06 26.89 -11.81
C LEU A 187 -2.45 27.46 -12.11
N LYS A 188 -2.57 28.56 -12.84
CA LYS A 188 -3.87 29.10 -13.26
C LYS A 188 -4.55 28.24 -14.33
N ASP A 189 -3.75 27.69 -15.24
CA ASP A 189 -4.26 26.90 -16.37
C ASP A 189 -4.71 25.50 -15.95
N ASP A 190 -4.19 24.98 -14.84
CA ASP A 190 -4.40 23.60 -14.41
C ASP A 190 -4.80 23.53 -12.92
N PRO A 191 -6.09 23.32 -12.63
CA PRO A 191 -6.58 23.15 -11.26
C PRO A 191 -5.95 21.97 -10.50
N HIS A 192 -5.57 20.89 -11.19
CA HIS A 192 -4.91 19.75 -10.55
C HIS A 192 -3.51 20.13 -10.10
N LEU A 193 -2.76 20.86 -10.93
CA LEU A 193 -1.47 21.41 -10.56
C LEU A 193 -1.60 22.45 -9.44
N ALA A 194 -2.63 23.30 -9.49
CA ALA A 194 -2.94 24.30 -8.46
C ALA A 194 -3.16 23.68 -7.08
N ASN A 195 -3.85 22.53 -7.03
CA ASN A 195 -4.09 21.79 -5.80
C ASN A 195 -2.80 21.23 -5.17
N GLY A 196 -1.73 21.08 -5.96
CA GLY A 196 -0.41 20.69 -5.47
C GLY A 196 0.38 21.80 -4.77
N LEU A 197 -0.07 23.05 -4.80
CA LEU A 197 0.66 24.18 -4.21
C LEU A 197 0.64 24.13 -2.68
N ASN A 198 1.77 23.77 -2.07
CA ASN A 198 1.91 23.65 -0.62
C ASN A 198 2.34 24.94 0.08
N VAL A 199 3.35 25.64 -0.46
CA VAL A 199 3.93 26.84 0.14
C VAL A 199 4.17 27.89 -0.93
N TYR A 200 3.83 29.14 -0.63
CA TYR A 200 4.13 30.28 -1.50
C TYR A 200 4.51 31.51 -0.66
N ALA A 201 5.63 32.15 -1.01
CA ALA A 201 6.11 33.39 -0.38
C ALA A 201 6.13 33.32 1.18
N GLY A 202 6.56 32.19 1.73
CA GLY A 202 6.66 31.97 3.17
C GLY A 202 5.36 31.59 3.88
N ALA A 203 4.23 31.49 3.16
CA ALA A 203 2.94 31.09 3.71
C ALA A 203 2.49 29.71 3.24
N ILE A 204 1.77 28.98 4.09
CA ILE A 204 1.17 27.69 3.75
C ILE A 204 -0.06 27.94 2.88
N ALA A 205 -0.04 27.42 1.66
CA ALA A 205 -1.08 27.58 0.65
C ALA A 205 -1.95 26.32 0.47
N HIS A 206 -1.68 25.25 1.22
CA HIS A 206 -2.49 24.03 1.26
C HIS A 206 -3.25 23.95 2.59
N GLU A 207 -4.58 23.87 2.50
CA GLU A 207 -5.48 23.99 3.66
C GLU A 207 -5.27 22.87 4.69
N ALA A 208 -5.25 21.61 4.26
CA ALA A 208 -5.04 20.47 5.16
C ALA A 208 -3.72 20.57 5.96
N VAL A 209 -2.63 20.97 5.31
CA VAL A 209 -1.33 21.15 5.96
C VAL A 209 -1.36 22.29 6.99
N ALA A 210 -2.06 23.38 6.68
CA ALA A 210 -2.21 24.49 7.62
C ALA A 210 -3.01 24.06 8.86
N HIS A 211 -4.11 23.34 8.65
CA HIS A 211 -4.95 22.79 9.71
C HIS A 211 -4.16 21.83 10.62
N ASP A 212 -3.50 20.83 10.06
CA ASP A 212 -2.81 19.77 10.82
C ASP A 212 -1.62 20.30 11.63
N LEU A 213 -0.98 21.38 11.15
CA LEU A 213 0.12 22.06 11.85
C LEU A 213 -0.36 23.18 12.78
N GLY A 214 -1.65 23.50 12.82
CA GLY A 214 -2.19 24.63 13.59
C GLY A 214 -1.64 25.98 13.13
N LYS A 215 -1.37 26.15 11.83
CA LYS A 215 -0.77 27.36 11.24
C LYS A 215 -1.74 28.12 10.34
N PRO A 216 -1.51 29.42 10.09
CA PRO A 216 -2.35 30.19 9.18
C PRO A 216 -2.31 29.66 7.74
N PHE A 217 -3.49 29.44 7.17
CA PHE A 217 -3.68 29.19 5.75
C PHE A 217 -3.72 30.51 4.97
N LYS A 218 -2.98 30.60 3.86
CA LYS A 218 -3.02 31.74 2.95
C LYS A 218 -2.72 31.30 1.52
N ARG A 219 -3.78 31.19 0.71
CA ARG A 219 -3.67 30.98 -0.74
C ARG A 219 -3.24 32.29 -1.44
N PRO A 220 -2.41 32.25 -2.50
CA PRO A 220 -2.04 33.45 -3.23
C PRO A 220 -3.26 34.05 -3.93
N GLY A 221 -3.54 35.34 -3.73
CA GLY A 221 -4.74 35.99 -4.29
C GLY A 221 -4.80 36.03 -5.83
N TRP A 222 -3.70 35.71 -6.52
CA TRP A 222 -3.69 35.57 -7.97
C TRP A 222 -4.11 34.17 -8.44
N LEU A 223 -4.26 33.18 -7.55
CA LEU A 223 -4.54 31.78 -7.88
C LEU A 223 -6.03 31.41 -7.72
N GLY A 224 -6.90 32.38 -7.39
CA GLY A 224 -8.28 32.10 -6.99
C GLY A 224 -8.32 31.59 -5.56
#